data_AF-A0A7R8APA9-F1
#
_entry.id   AF-A0A7R8APA9-F1
#
_cell.length_a   1.000
_cell.length_b   1.000
_cell.length_c   1.000
_cell.angle_alpha   90.00
_cell.angle_beta   90.00
_cell.angle_gamma   90.00
#
_symmetry.space_group_name_H-M   'P 1'
#
loop_
_entity.id
_entity.type
_entity.pdbx_description
1 polymer ?
#
loop_
_entity_poly.entity_id
_entity_poly.type
_entity_poly.pdbx_seq_one_letter_code
_entity_poly.pdbx_strand_id
1 'polypeptide(L)'
;MAADIPDRSANAAHVRRFITDVLVSDYYTDPNFASETARAWRIGRGSELHDAKQKYFEDLFGVEIGFCLYRSVLEARDEEWQNSRIGLLINLLILLRGCLSVAPFVLLDFISESARVFRYS
;
A
#
# COMPACT_ATOMS: atom_id res chain seq x y z
N MET A 1 4.86 -3.23 13.01
CA MET A 1 5.84 -3.13 11.91
C MET A 1 5.27 -4.04 10.85
N ALA A 2 4.77 -3.48 9.74
CA ALA A 2 4.19 -4.29 8.68
C ALA A 2 5.26 -5.24 8.15
N ALA A 3 4.90 -6.52 7.97
CA ALA A 3 5.80 -7.49 7.37
C ALA A 3 5.94 -7.20 5.87
N ASP A 4 7.17 -7.28 5.34
CA ASP A 4 7.39 -7.13 3.91
C ASP A 4 6.68 -8.26 3.15
N ILE A 5 5.94 -7.89 2.10
CA ILE A 5 5.25 -8.88 1.27
C ILE A 5 6.28 -9.80 0.59
N PRO A 6 6.10 -11.14 0.60
CA PRO A 6 7.00 -12.05 -0.06
C PRO A 6 7.05 -11.80 -1.58
N ASP A 7 8.25 -11.93 -2.16
CA ASP A 7 8.44 -11.93 -3.61
C ASP A 7 7.54 -12.98 -4.28
N ARG A 8 7.08 -12.74 -5.51
CA ARG A 8 6.26 -13.70 -6.26
C ARG A 8 6.90 -15.08 -6.41
N SER A 9 8.23 -15.16 -6.45
CA SER A 9 8.98 -16.43 -6.51
C SER A 9 9.16 -17.12 -5.15
N ALA A 10 8.75 -16.48 -4.05
CA ALA A 10 8.92 -17.01 -2.71
C ALA A 10 8.18 -18.34 -2.52
N ASN A 11 8.83 -19.30 -1.86
CA ASN A 11 8.22 -20.58 -1.57
C ASN A 11 7.16 -20.48 -0.45
N ALA A 12 6.38 -21.55 -0.27
CA ALA A 12 5.35 -21.62 0.75
C ALA A 12 5.85 -21.42 2.19
N ALA A 13 7.13 -21.66 2.48
CA ALA A 13 7.68 -21.44 3.82
C ALA A 13 7.84 -19.94 4.12
N HIS A 14 8.29 -19.15 3.15
CA HIS A 14 8.37 -17.69 3.26
C HIS A 14 6.98 -17.07 3.37
N VAL A 15 6.01 -17.56 2.59
CA VAL A 15 4.61 -17.09 2.70
C VAL A 15 4.03 -17.37 4.09
N ARG A 16 4.28 -18.57 4.64
CA ARG A 16 3.84 -18.91 5.99
C ARG A 16 4.45 -18.02 7.06
N ARG A 17 5.75 -17.73 6.92
CA ARG A 17 6.43 -16.79 7.82
C ARG A 17 5.79 -15.40 7.77
N PHE A 18 5.54 -14.87 6.57
CA PHE A 18 4.83 -13.61 6.41
C PHE A 18 3.45 -13.62 7.08
N ILE A 19 2.64 -14.66 6.87
CA ILE A 19 1.32 -14.79 7.51
C ILE A 19 1.46 -14.81 9.03
N THR A 20 2.41 -15.57 9.58
CA THR A 20 2.67 -15.61 11.03
C THR A 20 3.09 -14.24 11.55
N ASP A 21 4.02 -13.58 10.86
CA ASP A 21 4.53 -12.28 11.25
C ASP A 21 3.39 -11.24 11.27
N VAL A 22 2.56 -11.17 10.23
CA VAL A 22 1.36 -10.29 10.17
C VAL A 22 0.42 -10.55 11.35
N LEU A 23 0.08 -11.81 11.61
CA LEU A 23 -0.85 -12.16 12.69
C LEU A 23 -0.31 -11.79 14.07
N VAL A 24 1.00 -11.85 14.27
CA VAL A 24 1.63 -11.49 15.55
C VAL A 24 1.84 -9.99 15.66
N SER A 25 2.35 -9.34 14.61
CA SER A 25 2.76 -7.93 14.65
C SER A 25 1.58 -6.97 14.58
N ASP A 26 0.61 -7.27 13.72
CA ASP A 26 -0.45 -6.32 13.36
C ASP A 26 -1.73 -6.62 14.14
N TYR A 27 -1.94 -7.89 14.47
CA TYR A 27 -3.14 -8.37 15.15
C TYR A 27 -2.87 -8.89 16.58
N TYR A 28 -1.63 -8.84 17.06
CA TYR A 28 -1.24 -9.21 18.44
C TYR A 28 -1.72 -10.60 18.87
N THR A 29 -1.81 -11.54 17.92
CA THR A 29 -2.24 -12.91 18.21
C THR A 29 -1.11 -13.74 18.85
N ASP A 30 -1.48 -14.84 19.49
CA ASP A 30 -0.51 -15.78 20.06
C ASP A 30 0.39 -16.37 18.95
N PRO A 31 1.73 -16.42 19.13
CA PRO A 31 2.63 -16.93 18.10
C PRO A 31 2.40 -18.39 17.70
N ASN A 32 1.95 -19.26 18.62
CA ASN A 32 1.65 -20.65 18.28
C ASN A 32 0.38 -20.72 17.43
N PHE A 33 -0.66 -19.98 17.83
CA PHE A 33 -1.88 -19.83 17.03
C PHE A 33 -1.60 -19.27 15.63
N ALA A 34 -0.75 -18.24 15.52
CA ALA A 34 -0.36 -17.64 14.24
C ALA A 34 0.42 -18.64 13.37
N SER A 35 1.32 -19.43 13.96
CA SER A 35 2.06 -20.47 13.26
C SER A 35 1.15 -21.61 12.79
N GLU A 36 0.17 -22.01 13.60
CA GLU A 36 -0.79 -23.07 13.25
C GLU A 36 -1.73 -22.61 12.13
N THR A 37 -2.26 -21.40 12.26
CA THR A 37 -3.07 -20.75 11.21
C THR A 37 -2.31 -20.68 9.89
N ALA A 38 -1.05 -20.22 9.92
CA ALA A 38 -0.23 -20.13 8.71
C ALA A 38 -0.03 -21.49 8.03
N ARG A 39 -0.02 -22.62 8.76
CA ARG A 39 0.11 -23.96 8.16
C ARG A 39 -1.03 -24.32 7.21
N ALA A 40 -2.19 -23.65 7.27
CA ALA A 40 -3.25 -23.80 6.27
C ALA A 40 -2.75 -23.44 4.85
N TRP A 41 -1.76 -22.55 4.73
CA TRP A 41 -1.08 -22.26 3.48
C TRP A 41 -0.03 -23.33 3.11
N ARG A 42 -0.51 -24.46 2.60
CA ARG A 42 0.31 -25.68 2.42
C ARG A 42 1.29 -25.60 1.25
N ILE A 43 0.81 -25.19 0.07
CA ILE A 43 1.55 -25.33 -1.21
C ILE A 43 1.77 -23.98 -1.91
N GLY A 44 0.88 -23.01 -1.71
CA GLY A 44 0.91 -21.75 -2.44
C GLY A 44 2.25 -21.01 -2.30
N ARG A 45 2.76 -20.44 -3.39
CA ARG A 45 3.96 -19.61 -3.42
C ARG A 45 3.55 -18.14 -3.29
N GLY A 46 4.53 -17.25 -3.32
CA GLY A 46 4.29 -15.81 -3.35
C GLY A 46 3.37 -15.42 -4.50
N SER A 47 3.51 -16.02 -5.68
CA SER A 47 2.62 -15.78 -6.83
C SER A 47 1.14 -15.97 -6.48
N GLU A 48 0.81 -17.09 -5.83
CA GLU A 48 -0.56 -17.39 -5.42
C GLU A 48 -1.01 -16.46 -4.29
N LEU A 49 -0.12 -16.01 -3.40
CA LEU A 49 -0.43 -15.01 -2.39
C LEU A 49 -0.82 -13.67 -3.04
N HIS A 50 -0.06 -13.23 -4.04
CA HIS A 50 -0.27 -11.97 -4.76
C HIS A 50 -1.54 -12.00 -5.63
N ASP A 51 -1.85 -13.15 -6.22
CA ASP A 51 -2.97 -13.32 -7.15
C ASP A 51 -4.26 -13.82 -6.45
N ALA A 52 -4.18 -14.20 -5.17
CA ALA A 52 -5.31 -14.68 -4.40
C ALA A 52 -6.36 -13.58 -4.18
N LYS A 53 -7.63 -13.98 -4.30
CA LYS A 53 -8.78 -13.13 -3.99
C LYS A 53 -9.14 -13.24 -2.51
N GLN A 54 -9.76 -12.21 -1.95
CA GLN A 54 -10.27 -12.21 -0.57
C GLN A 54 -11.02 -13.49 -0.20
N LYS A 55 -11.95 -13.94 -1.07
CA LYS A 55 -12.72 -15.17 -0.83
C LYS A 55 -11.84 -16.41 -0.62
N TYR A 56 -10.69 -16.50 -1.29
CA TYR A 56 -9.77 -17.62 -1.10
C TYR A 56 -9.15 -17.59 0.30
N PHE A 57 -8.79 -16.40 0.82
CA PHE A 57 -8.31 -16.27 2.19
C PHE A 57 -9.41 -16.60 3.20
N GLU A 58 -10.63 -16.13 2.99
CA GLU A 58 -11.77 -16.43 3.87
C GLU A 58 -12.12 -17.93 3.90
N ASP A 59 -12.10 -18.58 2.74
CA ASP A 59 -12.36 -20.02 2.63
C ASP A 59 -11.23 -20.85 3.29
N LEU A 60 -9.99 -20.34 3.30
CA LEU A 60 -8.81 -21.06 3.83
C LEU A 60 -8.58 -20.84 5.33
N PHE A 61 -8.74 -19.60 5.81
CA PHE A 61 -8.42 -19.20 7.19
C PHE A 61 -9.66 -18.89 8.02
N GLY A 62 -10.84 -18.89 7.42
CA GLY A 62 -12.08 -18.40 8.03
C GLY A 62 -12.33 -16.93 7.69
N VAL A 63 -13.60 -16.50 7.81
CA VAL A 63 -14.06 -15.19 7.34
C VAL A 63 -13.29 -14.02 7.99
N GLU A 64 -13.15 -14.04 9.31
CA GLU A 64 -12.51 -12.95 10.05
C GLU A 64 -11.00 -12.86 9.76
N ILE A 65 -10.29 -13.97 9.94
CA ILE A 65 -8.84 -14.04 9.74
C ILE A 65 -8.48 -13.82 8.27
N GLY A 66 -9.23 -14.43 7.36
CA GLY A 66 -9.03 -14.31 5.93
C GLY A 66 -9.22 -12.88 5.42
N PHE A 67 -10.25 -12.18 5.91
CA PHE A 67 -10.45 -10.76 5.61
C PHE A 67 -9.25 -9.90 6.08
N CYS A 68 -8.82 -10.10 7.32
CA CYS A 68 -7.68 -9.39 7.90
C CYS A 68 -6.40 -9.63 7.11
N LEU A 69 -6.05 -10.89 6.84
CA LEU A 69 -4.86 -11.25 6.07
C LEU A 69 -4.89 -10.69 4.65
N TYR A 70 -6.03 -10.76 3.97
CA TYR A 70 -6.16 -10.19 2.63
C TYR A 70 -5.90 -8.68 2.64
N ARG A 71 -6.43 -7.96 3.63
CA ARG A 71 -6.17 -6.52 3.79
C ARG A 71 -4.69 -6.23 4.02
N SER A 72 -4.03 -6.97 4.92
CA SER A 72 -2.58 -6.80 5.16
C SER A 72 -1.73 -7.09 3.92
N VAL A 73 -2.12 -8.05 3.08
CA VAL A 73 -1.44 -8.30 1.80
C VAL A 73 -1.57 -7.11 0.84
N LEU A 74 -2.75 -6.48 0.77
CA LEU A 74 -2.94 -5.29 -0.05
C LEU A 74 -2.10 -4.11 0.46
N GLU A 75 -2.15 -3.88 1.78
CA GLU A 75 -1.37 -2.82 2.43
C GLU A 75 0.14 -3.00 2.21
N ALA A 76 0.66 -4.21 2.41
CA ALA A 76 2.09 -4.49 2.19
C ALA A 76 2.51 -4.33 0.72
N ARG A 77 1.64 -4.67 -0.24
CA ARG A 77 1.89 -4.44 -1.67
C ARG A 77 1.87 -2.95 -2.02
N ASP A 78 0.95 -2.20 -1.44
CA ASP A 78 0.84 -0.76 -1.65
C ASP A 78 2.07 -0.05 -1.07
N GLU A 79 2.54 -0.48 0.11
CA GLU A 79 3.80 0.01 0.71
C GLU A 79 5.01 -0.30 -0.17
N GLU A 80 5.14 -1.51 -0.70
CA GLU A 80 6.20 -1.90 -1.65
C GLU A 80 6.15 -1.03 -2.92
N TRP A 81 4.96 -0.73 -3.43
CA TRP A 81 4.77 0.16 -4.58
C TRP A 81 5.15 1.61 -4.27
N GLN A 82 4.76 2.15 -3.12
CA GLN A 82 5.12 3.50 -2.70
C GLN A 82 6.63 3.66 -2.55
N ASN A 83 7.30 2.65 -2.00
CA ASN A 83 8.75 2.62 -1.85
C ASN A 83 9.48 2.37 -3.18
N SER A 84 8.78 1.90 -4.21
CA SER A 84 9.36 1.73 -5.54
C SER A 84 9.64 3.08 -6.21
N ARG A 85 10.72 3.13 -7.02
CA ARG A 85 11.14 4.31 -7.78
C ARG A 85 10.02 4.90 -8.66
N ILE A 86 9.08 4.07 -9.09
CA ILE A 86 7.91 4.48 -9.89
C ILE A 86 6.88 5.24 -9.04
N GLY A 87 6.64 4.81 -7.79
CA GLY A 87 5.81 5.53 -6.83
C GLY A 87 6.34 6.93 -6.55
N LEU A 88 7.66 7.05 -6.33
CA LEU A 88 8.33 8.35 -6.16
C LEU A 88 8.19 9.26 -7.39
N LEU A 89 8.36 8.72 -8.60
CA LEU A 89 8.22 9.48 -9.85
C LEU A 89 6.78 9.96 -10.06
N ILE A 90 5.78 9.12 -9.81
CA ILE A 90 4.37 9.49 -9.94
C ILE A 90 3.98 10.54 -8.88
N ASN A 91 4.40 10.36 -7.63
CA ASN A 91 4.15 11.34 -6.57
C ASN A 91 4.79 12.70 -6.90
N LEU A 92 6.02 12.71 -7.42
CA LEU A 92 6.67 13.92 -7.92
C LEU A 92 5.88 14.58 -9.06
N LEU A 93 5.37 13.80 -10.02
CA LEU A 93 4.55 14.32 -11.12
C LEU A 93 3.21 14.92 -10.64
N ILE A 94 2.58 14.34 -9.61
CA ILE A 94 1.36 14.87 -9.01
C ILE A 94 1.63 16.23 -8.33
N LEU A 95 2.73 16.33 -7.56
CA LEU A 95 3.12 17.58 -6.91
C LEU A 95 3.43 18.69 -7.91
N LEU A 96 4.11 18.36 -9.01
CA LEU A 96 4.41 19.31 -10.09
C LEU A 96 3.15 19.84 -10.76
N ARG A 97 2.10 19.02 -10.92
CA ARG A 97 0.82 19.47 -11.48
C ARG A 97 0.06 20.44 -10.56
N GLY A 98 0.13 20.25 -9.24
CA GLY A 98 -0.49 21.18 -8.28
C GLY A 98 0.14 22.58 -8.31
N CYS A 99 1.45 22.67 -8.55
CA CYS A 99 2.15 23.95 -8.59
C CYS A 99 1.85 24.78 -9.86
N LEU A 100 1.51 24.12 -10.98
CA LEU A 100 1.18 24.78 -12.24
C LEU A 100 -0.23 25.42 -12.25
N SER A 101 -1.17 24.99 -11.39
CA SER A 101 -2.53 25.55 -11.39
C SER A 101 -2.68 26.84 -10.59
N VAL A 102 -1.72 27.18 -9.72
CA VAL A 102 -1.76 28.42 -8.90
C VAL A 102 -0.94 29.57 -9.51
N ALA A 103 -0.01 29.28 -10.40
CA ALA A 103 0.79 30.28 -11.11
C ALA A 103 -0.05 31.30 -11.93
N PRO A 104 -1.10 30.92 -12.69
CA PRO A 104 -1.85 31.90 -13.47
C PRO A 104 -2.72 32.84 -12.59
N PHE A 105 -3.14 32.40 -11.40
CA PHE A 105 -3.95 33.24 -10.51
C PHE A 105 -3.13 34.33 -9.83
N VAL A 106 -1.94 34.00 -9.32
CA VAL A 106 -1.05 34.97 -8.68
C VAL A 106 -0.51 36.01 -9.69
N LEU A 107 -0.27 35.61 -10.94
CA LEU A 107 0.16 36.54 -11.99
C LEU A 107 -0.95 37.51 -12.41
N LEU A 108 -2.21 37.04 -12.48
CA LEU A 108 -3.37 37.89 -12.79
C LEU A 108 -3.65 38.89 -11.68
N ASP A 109 -3.52 38.49 -10.41
CA ASP A 109 -3.66 39.40 -9.27
C ASP A 109 -2.57 40.48 -9.28
N PHE A 110 -1.32 40.12 -9.60
CA PHE A 110 -0.22 41.08 -9.69
C PHE A 110 -0.38 42.07 -10.86
N ILE A 111 -0.85 41.59 -12.02
CA ILE A 111 -1.14 42.45 -13.19
C ILE A 111 -2.34 43.37 -12.91
N SER A 112 -3.38 42.85 -12.25
CA SER A 112 -4.57 43.62 -11.83
C SER A 112 -4.19 44.76 -10.87
N GLU A 113 -3.38 44.49 -9.86
CA GLU A 113 -2.95 45.49 -8.88
C GLU A 113 -2.04 46.55 -9.53
N SER A 114 -1.11 46.12 -10.40
CA SER A 114 -0.24 47.02 -11.16
C SER A 114 -1.03 47.93 -12.12
N ALA A 115 -2.07 47.41 -12.75
CA ALA A 115 -2.96 48.19 -13.63
C ALA A 115 -3.84 49.19 -12.85
N ARG A 116 -4.13 48.91 -11.57
CA ARG A 116 -4.92 49.80 -10.70
C ARG A 116 -4.08 51.00 -10.25
N VAL A 117 -2.81 50.79 -9.89
CA VAL A 117 -1.89 51.88 -9.49
C VAL A 117 -1.64 52.88 -10.63
N PHE A 118 -1.50 52.41 -11.87
CA PHE A 118 -1.25 53.28 -13.03
C PHE A 118 -2.46 54.14 -13.45
N ARG A 119 -3.68 53.80 -13.00
CA ARG A 119 -4.91 54.53 -13.35
C ARG A 119 -5.21 55.70 -12.39
N TYR A 120 -4.43 55.86 -11.32
CA TYR A 120 -4.61 56.90 -10.29
C TYR A 120 -3.37 57.81 -10.11
N SER A 121 -2.40 57.76 -11.02
CA SER A 121 -1.34 58.79 -11.19
C SER A 121 -1.56 59.57 -12.47
#